data_AF-A0A564YM76-F1
#
_entry.id   AF-A0A564YM76-F1
#
_cell.length_a   1.000
_cell.length_b   1.000
_cell.length_c   1.000
_cell.angle_alpha   90.00
_cell.angle_beta   90.00
_cell.angle_gamma   90.00
#
_symmetry.space_group_name_H-M   'P 1'
#
loop_
_entity.id
_entity.type
_entity.pdbx_description
1 polymer ?
#
loop_
_entity_poly.entity_id
_entity_poly.type
_entity_poly.pdbx_seq_one_letter_code
_entity_poly.pdbx_strand_id
1 'polypeptide(L)'
;PSGHISTHRCLWEAYSLQKQYKESVDAFIEEGFIRRELSDNFCFYNKHYDSLKGAWSWAQETLRKHSNDIRQPAYSEEKMESASTGDELWNAAQRQLVYEGKIHGFLRMYWAKKILEWHAGGPEKALQLGMYLNDKYALDGTDPNGYVGVMWSICGIHDQGW
;
A
#
# COMPACT_ATOMS: atom_id res chain seq x y z
N PRO A 1 8.60 -1.52 11.00
CA PRO A 1 8.99 -2.91 11.35
C PRO A 1 9.46 -2.99 12.80
N SER A 2 9.37 -4.16 13.44
CA SER A 2 9.69 -4.37 14.87
C SER A 2 11.15 -4.11 15.26
N GLY A 3 12.01 -3.72 14.31
CA GLY A 3 13.40 -3.34 14.57
C GLY A 3 14.30 -4.51 14.96
N HIS A 4 13.86 -5.77 14.79
CA HIS A 4 14.63 -6.95 15.16
C HIS A 4 15.94 -7.11 14.35
N ILE A 5 15.99 -6.52 13.14
CA ILE A 5 17.19 -6.47 12.30
C ILE A 5 17.33 -5.07 11.69
N SER A 6 18.56 -4.55 11.65
CA SER A 6 18.84 -3.25 11.05
C SER A 6 18.81 -3.33 9.52
N THR A 7 18.04 -2.46 8.86
CA THR A 7 18.05 -2.39 7.39
C THR A 7 19.42 -2.01 6.85
N HIS A 8 20.17 -1.15 7.53
CA HIS A 8 21.55 -0.83 7.14
C HIS A 8 22.40 -2.10 7.07
N ARG A 9 22.29 -2.99 8.08
CA ARG A 9 22.99 -4.28 8.07
C ARG A 9 22.56 -5.12 6.86
N CYS A 10 21.26 -5.25 6.60
CA CYS A 10 20.78 -6.01 5.43
C CYS A 10 21.34 -5.47 4.11
N LEU A 11 21.36 -4.15 3.93
CA LEU A 11 21.89 -3.49 2.73
C LEU A 11 23.40 -3.71 2.60
N TRP A 12 24.14 -3.63 3.71
CA TRP A 12 25.59 -3.90 3.73
C TRP A 12 25.92 -5.32 3.27
N GLU A 13 25.19 -6.32 3.79
CA GLU A 13 25.40 -7.71 3.38
C GLU A 13 25.01 -7.93 1.92
N ALA A 14 23.90 -7.36 1.45
CA ALA A 14 23.48 -7.45 0.06
C ALA A 14 24.50 -6.80 -0.90
N TYR A 15 25.05 -5.65 -0.52
CA TYR A 15 26.04 -4.93 -1.32
C TYR A 15 27.33 -5.74 -1.54
N SER A 16 27.72 -6.59 -0.58
CA SER A 16 28.89 -7.48 -0.75
C SER A 16 28.76 -8.43 -1.95
N LEU A 17 27.52 -8.73 -2.36
CA LEU A 17 27.17 -9.61 -3.48
C LEU A 17 26.98 -8.86 -4.81
N GLN A 18 27.09 -7.53 -4.84
CA GLN A 18 26.76 -6.71 -6.01
C GLN A 18 27.57 -7.10 -7.26
N LYS A 19 28.85 -7.49 -7.10
CA LYS A 19 29.70 -7.90 -8.23
C LYS A 19 29.20 -9.17 -8.92
N GLN A 20 28.48 -10.03 -8.21
CA GLN A 20 27.97 -11.31 -8.72
C GLN A 20 26.52 -11.20 -9.20
N TYR A 21 25.71 -10.37 -8.56
CA TYR A 21 24.26 -10.26 -8.80
C TYR A 21 23.80 -8.80 -8.88
N LYS A 22 24.42 -8.02 -9.77
CA LYS A 22 24.26 -6.57 -9.82
C LYS A 22 22.80 -6.12 -9.88
N GLU A 23 22.03 -6.63 -10.84
CA GLU A 23 20.65 -6.20 -11.06
C GLU A 23 19.75 -6.52 -9.87
N SER A 24 19.90 -7.71 -9.28
CA SER A 24 19.13 -8.12 -8.11
C SER A 24 19.49 -7.31 -6.86
N VAL A 25 20.78 -7.01 -6.67
CA VAL A 25 21.25 -6.21 -5.53
C VAL A 25 20.80 -4.75 -5.67
N ASP A 26 20.92 -4.17 -6.86
CA ASP A 26 20.47 -2.79 -7.11
C ASP A 26 18.95 -2.67 -6.90
N ALA A 27 18.15 -3.63 -7.38
CA ALA A 27 16.70 -3.65 -7.14
C ALA A 27 16.35 -3.83 -5.64
N PHE A 28 17.09 -4.67 -4.92
CA PHE A 28 16.91 -4.84 -3.48
C PHE A 28 17.24 -3.56 -2.69
N ILE A 29 18.30 -2.84 -3.11
CA ILE A 29 18.67 -1.55 -2.49
C ILE A 29 17.63 -0.48 -2.81
N GLU A 30 17.11 -0.42 -4.03
CA GLU A 30 16.05 0.52 -4.40
C GLU A 30 14.84 0.39 -3.47
N GLU A 31 14.35 -0.84 -3.24
CA GLU A 31 13.23 -1.08 -2.34
C GLU A 31 13.61 -0.90 -0.85
N GLY A 32 14.76 -1.45 -0.44
CA GLY A 32 15.20 -1.48 0.96
C GLY A 32 15.71 -0.13 1.49
N PHE A 33 16.16 0.76 0.61
CA PHE A 33 16.67 2.09 0.95
C PHE A 33 15.76 3.18 0.42
N ILE A 34 15.65 3.34 -0.91
CA ILE A 34 14.95 4.48 -1.52
C ILE A 34 13.46 4.46 -1.17
N ARG A 35 12.74 3.37 -1.47
CA ARG A 35 11.29 3.29 -1.22
C ARG A 35 10.97 3.29 0.29
N ARG A 36 11.78 2.58 1.08
CA ARG A 36 11.60 2.51 2.52
C ARG A 36 11.78 3.87 3.20
N GLU A 37 12.87 4.57 2.91
CA GLU A 37 13.18 5.86 3.56
C GLU A 37 12.37 7.01 2.98
N LEU A 38 11.92 6.90 1.72
CA LEU A 38 10.92 7.80 1.17
C LEU A 38 9.58 7.69 1.92
N SER A 39 9.24 6.50 2.41
CA SER A 39 8.02 6.33 3.20
C SER A 39 8.11 7.02 4.55
N ASP A 40 9.26 6.89 5.24
CA ASP A 40 9.55 7.65 6.46
C ASP A 40 9.53 9.17 6.19
N ASN A 41 10.11 9.62 5.07
CA ASN A 41 10.10 11.02 4.66
C ASN A 41 8.65 11.55 4.54
N PHE A 42 7.78 10.83 3.83
CA PHE A 42 6.40 11.23 3.65
C PHE A 42 5.66 11.34 4.99
N CYS A 43 5.72 10.31 5.83
CA CYS A 43 5.05 10.33 7.14
C CYS A 43 5.63 11.39 8.10
N PHE A 44 6.93 11.69 8.01
CA PHE A 44 7.57 12.70 8.84
C PHE A 44 7.17 14.13 8.44
N TYR A 45 7.20 14.44 7.14
CA TYR A 45 6.94 15.81 6.66
C TYR A 45 5.47 16.11 6.39
N ASN A 46 4.61 15.09 6.27
CA ASN A 46 3.19 15.25 5.99
C ASN A 46 2.34 14.84 7.18
N LYS A 47 1.76 15.82 7.89
CA LYS A 47 0.84 15.56 9.03
C LYS A 47 -0.47 14.87 8.64
N HIS A 48 -0.75 14.76 7.34
CA HIS A 48 -1.95 14.14 6.80
C HIS A 48 -1.61 12.87 6.01
N TYR A 49 -0.53 12.18 6.38
CA TYR A 49 -0.04 10.98 5.68
C TYR A 49 -1.07 9.85 5.56
N ASP A 50 -2.12 9.87 6.38
CA ASP A 50 -3.17 8.87 6.50
C ASP A 50 -4.54 9.33 5.96
N SER A 51 -4.58 10.43 5.19
CA SER A 51 -5.84 10.95 4.64
C SER A 51 -5.68 11.52 3.24
N LEU A 52 -6.78 11.70 2.51
CA LEU A 52 -6.77 12.30 1.16
C LEU A 52 -6.08 13.68 1.14
N LYS A 53 -6.12 14.42 2.26
CA LYS A 53 -5.46 15.74 2.39
C LYS A 53 -3.95 15.67 2.24
N GLY A 54 -3.34 14.52 2.52
CA GLY A 54 -1.90 14.30 2.35
C GLY A 54 -1.49 14.00 0.91
N ALA A 55 -2.44 13.75 0.01
CA ALA A 55 -2.15 13.49 -1.39
C ALA A 55 -1.77 14.76 -2.17
N TRP A 56 -1.19 14.60 -3.36
CA TRP A 56 -0.97 15.75 -4.26
C TRP A 56 -2.28 16.34 -4.76
N SER A 57 -2.27 17.64 -5.11
CA SER A 57 -3.48 18.37 -5.53
C SER A 57 -4.20 17.72 -6.71
N TRP A 58 -3.44 17.21 -7.69
CA TRP A 58 -4.01 16.52 -8.87
C TRP A 58 -4.82 15.27 -8.47
N ALA A 59 -4.32 14.50 -7.50
CA ALA A 59 -4.96 13.28 -7.01
C ALA A 59 -6.20 13.63 -6.18
N GLN A 60 -6.10 14.65 -5.32
CA GLN A 60 -7.25 15.15 -4.56
C GLN A 60 -8.38 15.60 -5.49
N GLU A 61 -8.05 16.35 -6.55
CA GLU A 61 -9.02 16.88 -7.49
C GLU A 61 -9.72 15.78 -8.28
N THR A 62 -8.96 14.82 -8.84
CA THR A 62 -9.53 13.72 -9.62
C THR A 62 -10.41 12.81 -8.75
N LEU A 63 -9.95 12.44 -7.55
CA LEU A 63 -10.74 11.60 -6.64
C LEU A 63 -12.03 12.30 -6.19
N ARG A 64 -11.97 13.61 -5.93
CA ARG A 64 -13.15 14.40 -5.59
C ARG A 64 -14.13 14.50 -6.77
N LYS A 65 -13.63 14.69 -7.99
CA LYS A 65 -14.46 14.77 -9.20
C LYS A 65 -15.26 13.47 -9.42
N HIS A 66 -14.65 12.34 -9.11
CA HIS A 66 -15.23 11.00 -9.30
C HIS A 66 -15.82 10.38 -8.02
N SER A 67 -16.05 11.19 -6.97
CA SER A 67 -16.56 10.69 -5.68
C SER A 67 -18.00 10.18 -5.75
N ASN A 68 -18.79 10.72 -6.68
CA ASN A 68 -20.21 10.40 -6.85
C ASN A 68 -20.47 9.41 -7.98
N ASP A 69 -19.41 8.89 -8.61
CA ASP A 69 -19.53 7.87 -9.64
C ASP A 69 -20.11 6.59 -9.05
N ILE A 70 -21.09 6.00 -9.75
CA ILE A 70 -21.73 4.75 -9.34
C ILE A 70 -20.68 3.63 -9.38
N ARG A 71 -20.49 2.94 -8.27
CA ARG A 71 -19.54 1.82 -8.16
C ARG A 71 -20.23 0.50 -8.49
N GLN A 72 -19.61 -0.29 -9.36
CA GLN A 72 -20.08 -1.61 -9.75
C GLN A 72 -18.87 -2.55 -9.88
N PRO A 73 -18.71 -3.53 -8.98
CA PRO A 73 -19.50 -3.75 -7.77
C PRO A 73 -19.29 -2.66 -6.71
N ALA A 74 -20.26 -2.52 -5.79
CA ALA A 74 -20.16 -1.68 -4.60
C ALA A 74 -20.19 -2.60 -3.36
N TYR A 75 -19.02 -3.01 -2.88
CA TYR A 75 -18.90 -3.90 -1.72
C TYR A 75 -18.90 -3.12 -0.41
N SER A 76 -19.39 -3.78 0.64
CA SER A 76 -19.25 -3.33 2.02
C SER A 76 -17.88 -3.72 2.58
N GLU A 77 -17.50 -3.07 3.69
CA GLU A 77 -16.25 -3.34 4.41
C GLU A 77 -16.18 -4.81 4.86
N GLU A 78 -17.28 -5.38 5.35
CA GLU A 78 -17.33 -6.77 5.83
C GLU A 78 -17.10 -7.77 4.69
N LYS A 79 -17.67 -7.50 3.50
CA LYS A 79 -17.54 -8.38 2.33
C LYS A 79 -16.12 -8.39 1.77
N MET A 80 -15.45 -7.23 1.82
CA MET A 80 -14.04 -7.10 1.47
C MET A 80 -13.17 -7.79 2.54
N GLU A 81 -13.38 -7.50 3.83
CA GLU A 81 -12.59 -8.11 4.91
C GLU A 81 -12.68 -9.65 4.91
N SER A 82 -13.87 -10.20 4.64
CA SER A 82 -14.12 -11.65 4.55
C SER A 82 -13.68 -12.31 3.23
N ALA A 83 -12.98 -11.58 2.34
CA ALA A 83 -12.51 -12.09 1.05
C ALA A 83 -13.61 -12.75 0.22
N SER A 84 -14.80 -12.14 0.17
CA SER A 84 -16.00 -12.68 -0.47
C SER A 84 -16.47 -11.83 -1.65
N THR A 85 -15.52 -11.20 -2.35
CA THR A 85 -15.79 -10.43 -3.58
C THR A 85 -16.02 -11.36 -4.77
N GLY A 86 -16.39 -10.82 -5.92
CA GLY A 86 -16.49 -11.57 -7.17
C GLY A 86 -15.16 -11.83 -7.86
N ASP A 87 -14.05 -11.29 -7.34
CA ASP A 87 -12.71 -11.45 -7.90
C ASP A 87 -11.88 -12.41 -7.02
N GLU A 88 -11.63 -13.61 -7.54
CA GLU A 88 -10.89 -14.64 -6.81
C GLU A 88 -9.42 -14.29 -6.58
N LEU A 89 -8.79 -13.47 -7.43
CA LEU A 89 -7.43 -13.01 -7.21
C LEU A 89 -7.38 -12.07 -6.01
N TRP A 90 -8.33 -11.13 -5.94
CA TRP A 90 -8.45 -10.23 -4.79
C TRP A 90 -8.77 -11.01 -3.51
N ASN A 91 -9.69 -11.97 -3.58
CA ASN A 91 -10.03 -12.82 -2.44
C ASN A 91 -8.81 -13.64 -1.97
N ALA A 92 -8.01 -14.19 -2.89
CA ALA A 92 -6.79 -14.91 -2.53
C ALA A 92 -5.76 -14.02 -1.84
N ALA A 93 -5.55 -12.80 -2.35
CA ALA A 93 -4.69 -11.78 -1.74
C ALA A 93 -5.15 -11.42 -0.31
N GLN A 94 -6.44 -11.16 -0.12
CA GLN A 94 -7.01 -10.86 1.19
C GLN A 94 -6.87 -12.05 2.16
N ARG A 95 -7.13 -13.28 1.70
CA ARG A 95 -6.93 -14.49 2.52
C ARG A 95 -5.46 -14.67 2.91
N GLN A 96 -4.53 -14.42 1.99
CA GLN A 96 -3.09 -14.50 2.29
C GLN A 96 -2.73 -13.52 3.42
N LEU A 97 -3.19 -12.26 3.30
CA LEU A 97 -2.98 -11.26 4.33
C LEU A 97 -3.52 -11.71 5.69
N VAL A 98 -4.76 -12.23 5.74
CA VAL A 98 -5.42 -12.64 6.98
C VAL A 98 -4.76 -13.87 7.62
N TYR A 99 -4.36 -14.87 6.84
CA TYR A 99 -3.86 -16.14 7.37
C TYR A 99 -2.34 -16.16 7.60
N GLU A 100 -1.58 -15.50 6.72
CA GLU A 100 -0.11 -15.49 6.80
C GLU A 100 0.44 -14.22 7.45
N GLY A 101 -0.39 -13.18 7.61
CA GLY A 101 0.03 -11.88 8.09
C GLY A 101 0.95 -11.13 7.13
N LYS A 102 1.03 -11.57 5.87
CA LYS A 102 1.84 -10.97 4.82
C LYS A 102 1.19 -11.21 3.48
N ILE A 103 1.11 -10.17 2.67
CA ILE A 103 0.69 -10.25 1.27
C ILE A 103 1.89 -9.98 0.36
N HIS A 104 1.95 -10.66 -0.78
CA HIS A 104 2.99 -10.39 -1.78
C HIS A 104 2.96 -8.92 -2.23
N GLY A 105 4.11 -8.23 -2.26
CA GLY A 105 4.18 -6.79 -2.52
C GLY A 105 3.48 -6.35 -3.82
N PHE A 106 3.65 -7.12 -4.89
CA PHE A 106 2.94 -6.89 -6.15
C PHE A 106 1.40 -6.95 -6.00
N LEU A 107 0.90 -7.93 -5.23
CA LEU A 107 -0.54 -8.08 -4.99
C LEU A 107 -1.07 -7.01 -4.05
N ARG A 108 -0.25 -6.45 -3.14
CA ARG A 108 -0.64 -5.34 -2.25
C ARG A 108 -1.11 -4.12 -3.03
N MET A 109 -0.42 -3.79 -4.13
CA MET A 109 -0.81 -2.71 -5.04
C MET A 109 -2.17 -2.96 -5.70
N TYR A 110 -2.33 -4.13 -6.32
CA TYR A 110 -3.59 -4.54 -6.94
C TYR A 110 -4.74 -4.56 -5.91
N TRP A 111 -4.48 -5.14 -4.74
CA TRP A 111 -5.42 -5.25 -3.64
C TRP A 111 -5.95 -3.88 -3.19
N ALA A 112 -5.06 -2.91 -2.95
CA ALA A 112 -5.46 -1.57 -2.51
C ALA A 112 -6.18 -0.78 -3.61
N LYS A 113 -5.76 -0.91 -4.88
CA LYS A 113 -6.45 -0.27 -6.02
C LYS A 113 -7.87 -0.80 -6.19
N LYS A 114 -8.09 -2.10 -6.00
CA LYS A 114 -9.44 -2.70 -6.05
C LYS A 114 -10.33 -2.28 -4.88
N ILE A 115 -9.77 -1.99 -3.71
CA ILE A 115 -10.52 -1.36 -2.62
C ILE A 115 -11.07 -0.01 -3.09
N LEU A 116 -10.25 0.85 -3.70
CA LEU A 116 -10.72 2.13 -4.27
C LEU A 116 -11.80 1.95 -5.34
N GLU A 117 -11.64 0.97 -6.21
CA GLU A 117 -12.58 0.73 -7.31
C GLU A 117 -13.98 0.33 -6.80
N TRP A 118 -14.03 -0.56 -5.80
CA TRP A 118 -15.26 -1.26 -5.41
C TRP A 118 -15.86 -0.82 -4.07
N HIS A 119 -15.20 0.04 -3.30
CA HIS A 119 -15.74 0.45 -2.00
C HIS A 119 -16.99 1.31 -2.16
N ALA A 120 -18.13 0.88 -1.58
CA ALA A 120 -19.41 1.57 -1.73
C ALA A 120 -19.39 3.01 -1.17
N GLY A 121 -18.58 3.27 -0.14
CA GLY A 121 -18.44 4.58 0.50
C GLY A 121 -17.49 5.57 -0.20
N GLY A 122 -16.93 5.25 -1.38
CA GLY A 122 -16.04 6.15 -2.12
C GLY A 122 -14.59 6.22 -1.62
N PRO A 123 -13.77 7.15 -2.15
CA PRO A 123 -12.31 7.12 -2.01
C PRO A 123 -11.81 7.32 -0.58
N GLU A 124 -12.44 8.19 0.20
CA GLU A 124 -12.07 8.41 1.61
C GLU A 124 -12.29 7.13 2.44
N LYS A 125 -13.42 6.45 2.21
CA LYS A 125 -13.73 5.18 2.90
C LYS A 125 -12.87 4.03 2.41
N ALA A 126 -12.56 3.98 1.12
CA ALA A 126 -11.60 3.03 0.57
C ALA A 126 -10.21 3.17 1.21
N LEU A 127 -9.74 4.41 1.39
CA LEU A 127 -8.46 4.69 2.05
C LEU A 127 -8.46 4.20 3.50
N GLN A 128 -9.52 4.54 4.24
CA GLN A 128 -9.70 4.10 5.64
C GLN A 128 -9.71 2.56 5.74
N LEU A 129 -10.45 1.87 4.86
CA LEU A 129 -10.49 0.41 4.86
C LEU A 129 -9.13 -0.20 4.50
N GLY A 130 -8.44 0.33 3.49
CA GLY A 130 -7.11 -0.14 3.09
C GLY A 130 -6.09 -0.03 4.23
N MET A 131 -6.08 1.08 4.95
CA MET A 131 -5.22 1.27 6.13
C MET A 131 -5.62 0.33 7.28
N TYR A 132 -6.92 0.23 7.58
CA TYR A 132 -7.42 -0.64 8.64
C TYR A 132 -7.07 -2.11 8.41
N LEU A 133 -7.33 -2.65 7.20
CA LEU A 133 -7.03 -4.04 6.89
C LEU A 133 -5.52 -4.30 6.90
N ASN A 134 -4.72 -3.35 6.40
CA ASN A 134 -3.28 -3.45 6.46
C ASN A 134 -2.77 -3.52 7.91
N ASP A 135 -3.20 -2.58 8.75
CA ASP A 135 -2.70 -2.48 10.13
C ASP A 135 -3.24 -3.60 11.03
N LYS A 136 -4.46 -4.10 10.75
CA LYS A 136 -5.06 -5.19 11.51
C LYS A 136 -4.39 -6.54 11.25
N TYR A 137 -4.04 -6.83 10.00
CA TYR A 137 -3.62 -8.17 9.60
C TYR A 137 -2.14 -8.29 9.25
N ALA A 138 -1.50 -7.24 8.74
CA ALA A 138 -0.11 -7.34 8.34
C ALA A 138 0.84 -7.31 9.54
N LEU A 139 1.73 -8.30 9.63
CA LEU A 139 2.82 -8.32 10.60
C LEU A 139 3.83 -7.18 10.39
N ASP A 140 3.88 -6.64 9.17
CA ASP A 140 4.67 -5.46 8.79
C ASP A 140 3.82 -4.17 8.72
N GLY A 141 2.58 -4.20 9.21
CA GLY A 141 1.67 -3.05 9.27
C GLY A 141 1.99 -2.07 10.41
N THR A 142 1.13 -1.06 10.59
CA THR A 142 1.35 0.06 11.53
C THR A 142 2.73 0.71 11.31
N ASP A 143 3.06 0.93 10.04
CA ASP A 143 4.38 1.31 9.57
C ASP A 143 4.27 2.38 8.48
N PRO A 144 5.24 3.32 8.37
CA PRO A 144 5.26 4.29 7.27
C PRO A 144 5.11 3.66 5.89
N ASN A 145 5.72 2.49 5.63
CA ASN A 145 5.57 1.78 4.36
C ASN A 145 4.14 1.29 4.12
N GLY A 146 3.41 0.95 5.18
CA GLY A 146 2.00 0.58 5.11
C GLY A 146 1.14 1.76 4.65
N TYR A 147 1.25 2.90 5.35
CA TYR A 147 0.52 4.12 4.99
C TYR A 147 0.85 4.58 3.56
N VAL A 148 2.15 4.65 3.24
CA VAL A 148 2.61 5.11 1.93
C VAL A 148 2.26 4.14 0.82
N GLY A 149 2.28 2.83 1.06
CA GLY A 149 1.83 1.83 0.09
C GLY A 149 0.35 1.95 -0.25
N VAL A 150 -0.51 2.18 0.75
CA VAL A 150 -1.94 2.41 0.52
C VAL A 150 -2.17 3.76 -0.16
N MET A 151 -1.49 4.82 0.29
CA MET A 151 -1.57 6.15 -0.31
C MET A 151 -1.05 6.17 -1.76
N TRP A 152 0.01 5.43 -2.09
CA TRP A 152 0.51 5.29 -3.46
C TRP A 152 -0.56 4.62 -4.32
N SER A 153 -1.18 3.56 -3.80
CA SER A 153 -2.17 2.77 -4.52
C SER A 153 -3.46 3.55 -4.80
N ILE A 154 -3.99 4.24 -3.78
CA ILE A 154 -5.30 4.90 -3.81
C ILE A 154 -5.20 6.38 -4.20
N CYS A 155 -4.14 7.07 -3.75
CA CYS A 155 -3.99 8.52 -3.88
C CYS A 155 -2.82 8.94 -4.78
N GLY A 156 -2.11 7.99 -5.43
CA GLY A 156 -1.06 8.29 -6.40
C GLY A 156 0.12 9.08 -5.84
N ILE A 157 0.39 9.05 -4.53
CA ILE A 157 1.60 9.69 -4.01
C ILE A 157 2.83 8.97 -4.56
N HIS A 158 3.86 9.72 -4.95
CA HIS A 158 5.06 9.17 -5.61
C HIS A 158 4.78 8.42 -6.94
N ASP A 159 3.61 8.67 -7.54
CA ASP A 159 3.24 8.20 -8.89
C ASP A 159 2.88 9.40 -9.78
N GLN A 160 2.59 9.12 -11.04
CA GLN A 160 2.08 10.07 -12.02
C GLN A 160 0.60 9.82 -12.34
N GLY A 161 -0.06 10.79 -12.97
CA GLY A 161 -1.43 10.63 -13.46
C GLY A 161 -1.49 9.71 -14.68
N TRP A 162 -2.59 8.97 -14.81
CA TRP A 162 -2.89 8.03 -15.89
C TRP A 162 -4.30 8.26 -16.45
#